data_AF-A0A564RUU5-F1
#
_entry.id   AF-A0A564RUU5-F1
#
_cell.length_a   1.000
_cell.length_b   1.000
_cell.length_c   1.000
_cell.angle_alpha   90.00
_cell.angle_beta   90.00
_cell.angle_gamma   90.00
#
_symmetry.space_group_name_H-M   'P 1'
#
loop_
_entity.id
_entity.type
_entity.pdbx_description
1 polymer ?
#
loop_
_entity_poly.entity_id
_entity_poly.type
_entity_poly.pdbx_seq_one_letter_code
_entity_poly.pdbx_strand_id
1 'polypeptide(L)'
;MEATGNETHDYELLFDGISKAILRERRGTLRQKMLDSLKHVNEVSLELGVIKTSIGFGNEDKGISSDSLRLEMMVEELCRELKKEGSGLFLFIDEFQVMSSDLMGTIIGLQHSMGQEDLPFYVIAAGLPNLPGVLTKSRSYAERLFQYKRIGRLPEDETKECFEKTISKINVRFDDDALNRLIELSKGYPYFIQAYGSAAFDESESSPIPLSAVIKGEPIAQASLDSGLYESRWQRARPLEREYMRAMASLEKSMCSSAEIAERLGRTPADVVRVRKGIIDSGLAYAPERGLLAFTVPGMGDFIRRAAPSEEQTYDDRA
;
A
#
# COMPACT_ATOMS: atom_id res chain seq x y z
N MET A 1 -6.52 -8.26 -4.20
CA MET A 1 -5.51 -9.02 -3.41
C MET A 1 -4.55 -8.03 -2.79
N GLU A 2 -3.89 -8.38 -1.71
CA GLU A 2 -2.74 -7.65 -1.16
C GLU A 2 -1.48 -8.43 -1.54
N ALA A 3 -0.47 -7.78 -2.10
CA ALA A 3 0.75 -8.45 -2.50
C ALA A 3 1.61 -8.80 -1.28
N THR A 4 2.11 -10.03 -1.23
CA THR A 4 2.86 -10.53 -0.07
C THR A 4 4.35 -10.63 -0.34
N GLY A 5 4.76 -10.56 -1.61
CA GLY A 5 6.15 -10.74 -2.03
C GLY A 5 6.60 -12.20 -2.06
N ASN A 6 5.73 -13.12 -1.63
CA ASN A 6 5.85 -14.53 -1.90
C ASN A 6 5.14 -14.83 -3.23
N GLU A 7 5.93 -15.04 -4.27
CA GLU A 7 5.41 -15.23 -5.63
C GLU A 7 4.40 -16.36 -5.74
N THR A 8 4.69 -17.54 -5.20
CA THR A 8 3.77 -18.69 -5.24
C THR A 8 2.43 -18.33 -4.58
N HIS A 9 2.49 -17.70 -3.41
CA HIS A 9 1.28 -17.30 -2.68
C HIS A 9 0.50 -16.21 -3.41
N ASP A 10 1.18 -15.25 -4.03
CA ASP A 10 0.55 -14.19 -4.81
C ASP A 10 -0.14 -14.74 -6.07
N TYR A 11 0.44 -15.74 -6.75
CA TYR A 11 -0.24 -16.48 -7.84
C TYR A 11 -1.49 -17.22 -7.33
N GLU A 12 -1.41 -17.92 -6.19
CA GLU A 12 -2.56 -18.59 -5.58
C GLU A 12 -3.70 -17.60 -5.30
N LEU A 13 -3.38 -16.44 -4.73
CA LEU A 13 -4.35 -15.36 -4.46
C LEU A 13 -5.00 -14.83 -5.75
N LEU A 14 -4.25 -14.73 -6.85
CA LEU A 14 -4.80 -14.34 -8.16
C LEU A 14 -5.78 -15.38 -8.69
N PHE A 15 -5.38 -16.66 -8.72
CA PHE A 15 -6.23 -17.74 -9.24
C PHE A 15 -7.50 -17.93 -8.39
N ASP A 16 -7.37 -17.91 -7.07
CA ASP A 16 -8.51 -17.99 -6.16
C ASP A 16 -9.43 -16.77 -6.29
N GLY A 17 -8.86 -15.57 -6.39
CA GLY A 17 -9.59 -14.32 -6.59
C GLY A 17 -10.43 -14.33 -7.87
N ILE A 18 -9.85 -14.77 -8.99
CA ILE A 18 -10.54 -14.89 -10.29
C ILE A 18 -11.65 -15.94 -10.22
N SER A 19 -11.36 -17.10 -9.63
CA SER A 19 -12.34 -18.18 -9.46
C SER A 19 -13.55 -17.71 -8.61
N LYS A 20 -13.29 -17.03 -7.48
CA LYS A 20 -14.33 -16.45 -6.63
C LYS A 20 -15.14 -15.38 -7.35
N ALA A 21 -14.52 -14.53 -8.17
CA ALA A 21 -15.22 -13.51 -8.95
C ALA A 21 -16.20 -14.15 -9.94
N ILE A 22 -15.76 -15.21 -10.64
CA ILE A 22 -16.61 -15.97 -11.57
C ILE A 22 -17.80 -16.61 -10.85
N LEU A 23 -17.57 -17.25 -9.70
CA LEU A 23 -18.64 -17.88 -8.91
C LEU A 23 -19.69 -16.88 -8.40
N ARG A 24 -19.27 -15.63 -8.16
CA ARG A 24 -20.15 -14.53 -7.72
C ARG A 24 -20.94 -13.87 -8.85
N GLU A 25 -20.64 -14.16 -10.12
CA GLU A 25 -21.41 -13.64 -11.26
C GLU A 25 -22.86 -14.17 -11.20
N ARG A 26 -23.82 -13.24 -11.29
CA ARG A 26 -25.25 -13.52 -11.16
C ARG A 26 -25.87 -13.98 -12.48
N ARG A 27 -25.29 -13.57 -13.62
CA ARG A 27 -25.71 -14.01 -14.96
C ARG A 27 -25.27 -15.45 -15.17
N GLY A 28 -26.19 -16.38 -14.98
CA GLY A 28 -25.90 -17.83 -15.04
C GLY A 28 -25.25 -18.29 -16.36
N THR A 29 -25.67 -17.72 -17.49
CA THR A 29 -25.10 -18.02 -18.81
C THR A 29 -23.63 -17.57 -18.88
N LEU A 30 -23.34 -16.32 -18.55
CA LEU A 30 -21.96 -15.79 -18.54
C LEU A 30 -21.07 -16.55 -17.57
N ARG A 31 -21.57 -16.85 -16.36
CA ARG A 31 -20.84 -17.66 -15.38
C ARG A 31 -20.46 -19.02 -15.96
N GLN A 32 -21.38 -19.71 -16.63
CA GLN A 32 -21.09 -21.01 -17.23
C GLN A 32 -20.01 -20.89 -18.31
N LYS A 33 -20.11 -19.89 -19.20
CA LYS A 33 -19.10 -19.68 -20.23
C LYS A 33 -17.71 -19.38 -19.64
N MET A 34 -17.62 -18.56 -18.59
CA MET A 34 -16.36 -18.30 -17.90
C MET A 34 -15.79 -19.56 -17.24
N LEU A 35 -16.64 -20.40 -16.64
CA LEU A 35 -16.20 -21.69 -16.07
C LEU A 35 -15.71 -22.66 -17.15
N ASP A 36 -16.33 -22.66 -18.32
CA ASP A 36 -15.92 -23.51 -19.44
C ASP A 36 -14.56 -23.05 -20.00
N SER A 37 -14.31 -21.74 -20.11
CA SER A 37 -12.97 -21.19 -20.41
C SER A 37 -11.92 -21.64 -19.39
N LEU A 38 -12.22 -21.58 -18.08
CA LEU A 38 -11.27 -22.03 -17.05
C LEU A 38 -10.90 -23.51 -17.18
N LYS A 39 -11.85 -24.38 -17.55
CA LYS A 39 -11.57 -25.80 -17.77
C LYS A 39 -10.63 -25.99 -18.94
N HIS A 40 -10.90 -25.32 -20.05
CA HIS A 40 -10.07 -25.37 -21.24
C HIS A 40 -8.63 -24.94 -20.95
N VAL A 41 -8.43 -23.81 -20.24
CA VAL A 41 -7.09 -23.35 -19.85
C VAL A 41 -6.37 -24.37 -18.98
N ASN A 42 -7.06 -24.99 -18.02
CA ASN A 42 -6.45 -26.01 -17.16
C ASN A 42 -6.03 -27.26 -17.95
N GLU A 43 -6.85 -27.72 -18.90
CA GLU A 43 -6.54 -28.85 -19.77
C GLU A 43 -5.31 -28.56 -20.64
N VAL A 44 -5.29 -27.42 -21.34
CA VAL A 44 -4.16 -27.03 -22.21
C VAL A 44 -2.87 -26.81 -21.39
N SER A 45 -2.98 -26.19 -20.21
CA SER A 45 -1.82 -25.98 -19.33
C SER A 45 -1.22 -27.31 -18.85
N LEU A 46 -2.04 -28.33 -18.57
CA LEU A 46 -1.58 -29.66 -18.20
C LEU A 46 -0.85 -30.34 -19.36
N GLU A 47 -1.41 -30.29 -20.57
CA GLU A 47 -0.79 -30.85 -21.77
C GLU A 47 0.58 -30.23 -22.06
N LEU A 48 0.69 -28.90 -21.98
CA LEU A 48 1.95 -28.18 -22.15
C LEU A 48 2.99 -28.56 -21.08
N GLY A 49 2.55 -28.77 -19.84
CA GLY A 49 3.42 -29.24 -18.75
C GLY A 49 3.99 -30.63 -19.01
N VAL A 50 3.19 -31.55 -19.56
CA VAL A 50 3.64 -32.89 -19.95
C VAL A 50 4.68 -32.79 -21.07
N ILE A 51 4.41 -32.01 -22.12
CA ILE A 51 5.32 -31.85 -23.27
C ILE A 51 6.68 -31.29 -22.82
N LYS A 52 6.71 -30.24 -21.98
CA LYS A 52 7.95 -29.69 -21.43
C LYS A 52 8.76 -30.75 -20.69
N THR A 53 8.08 -31.61 -19.91
CA THR A 53 8.72 -32.70 -19.18
C THR A 53 9.28 -33.77 -20.12
N SER A 54 8.59 -34.08 -21.22
CA SER A 54 9.01 -35.08 -22.20
C SER A 54 10.20 -34.64 -23.07
N ILE A 55 10.33 -33.34 -23.36
CA ILE A 55 11.41 -32.80 -24.23
C ILE A 55 12.73 -32.57 -23.45
N GLY A 56 12.73 -32.76 -22.13
CA GLY A 56 13.97 -32.67 -21.33
C GLY A 56 14.46 -31.24 -21.10
N PHE A 57 13.60 -30.23 -21.22
CA PHE A 57 13.87 -28.91 -20.66
C PHE A 57 13.98 -29.07 -19.13
N GLY A 58 15.19 -28.86 -18.62
CA GLY A 58 15.61 -29.15 -17.26
C GLY A 58 14.70 -28.60 -16.18
N ASN A 59 14.72 -29.32 -15.06
CA ASN A 59 13.82 -29.23 -13.92
C ASN A 59 14.15 -28.06 -12.97
N GLU A 60 14.65 -26.93 -13.47
CA GLU A 60 15.14 -25.82 -12.63
C GLU A 60 14.11 -24.68 -12.44
N ASP A 61 13.04 -24.59 -13.26
CA ASP A 61 12.01 -23.52 -13.19
C ASP A 61 10.54 -24.02 -13.12
N LYS A 62 10.30 -25.17 -12.48
CA LYS A 62 9.04 -25.93 -12.67
C LYS A 62 7.74 -25.38 -12.06
N GLY A 63 7.77 -24.30 -11.27
CA GLY A 63 6.54 -23.65 -10.76
C GLY A 63 6.16 -22.35 -11.48
N ILE A 64 7.16 -21.56 -11.87
CA ILE A 64 6.97 -20.12 -12.15
C ILE A 64 6.65 -19.87 -13.63
N SER A 65 7.20 -20.67 -14.55
CA SER A 65 6.87 -20.61 -15.98
C SER A 65 5.50 -21.23 -16.31
N SER A 66 4.94 -22.10 -15.45
CA SER A 66 3.59 -22.65 -15.67
C SER A 66 2.51 -21.68 -15.20
N ASP A 67 2.69 -21.05 -14.04
CA ASP A 67 1.65 -20.20 -13.46
C ASP A 67 1.52 -18.86 -14.19
N SER A 68 2.64 -18.26 -14.62
CA SER A 68 2.62 -17.10 -15.51
C SER A 68 1.84 -17.38 -16.79
N LEU A 69 2.20 -18.44 -17.53
CA LEU A 69 1.52 -18.82 -18.77
C LEU A 69 0.03 -19.15 -18.54
N ARG A 70 -0.28 -19.88 -17.48
CA ARG A 70 -1.65 -20.22 -17.11
C ARG A 70 -2.47 -18.97 -16.79
N LEU A 71 -1.90 -18.01 -16.08
CA LEU A 71 -2.52 -16.72 -15.80
C LEU A 71 -2.77 -15.94 -17.10
N GLU A 72 -1.79 -15.90 -17.99
CA GLU A 72 -1.91 -15.22 -19.28
C GLU A 72 -3.08 -15.78 -20.11
N MET A 73 -3.09 -17.10 -20.32
CA MET A 73 -4.14 -17.78 -21.06
C MET A 73 -5.52 -17.59 -20.41
N MET A 74 -5.59 -17.72 -19.08
CA MET A 74 -6.82 -17.56 -18.33
C MET A 74 -7.39 -16.15 -18.50
N VAL A 75 -6.57 -15.12 -18.34
CA VAL A 75 -7.00 -13.72 -18.49
C VAL A 75 -7.46 -13.45 -19.93
N GLU A 76 -6.71 -13.93 -20.92
CA GLU A 76 -7.06 -13.75 -22.33
C GLU A 76 -8.41 -14.40 -22.67
N GLU A 77 -8.60 -15.68 -22.35
CA GLU A 77 -9.84 -16.39 -22.67
C GLU A 77 -11.05 -15.77 -21.96
N LEU A 78 -10.90 -15.43 -20.67
CA LEU A 78 -11.96 -14.75 -19.92
C LEU A 78 -12.31 -13.41 -20.55
N CYS A 79 -11.32 -12.60 -20.90
CA CYS A 79 -11.55 -11.29 -21.50
C CYS A 79 -12.19 -11.38 -22.89
N ARG A 80 -11.85 -12.39 -23.68
CA ARG A 80 -12.52 -12.66 -24.97
C ARG A 80 -14.01 -12.94 -24.78
N GLU A 81 -14.40 -13.69 -23.75
CA GLU A 81 -15.81 -13.94 -23.46
C GLU A 81 -16.52 -12.73 -22.87
N LEU A 82 -15.88 -12.05 -21.91
CA LEU A 82 -16.41 -10.84 -21.28
C LEU A 82 -16.67 -9.73 -22.31
N LYS A 83 -15.79 -9.58 -23.31
CA LYS A 83 -15.96 -8.58 -24.40
C LYS A 83 -17.25 -8.79 -25.19
N LYS A 84 -17.60 -10.05 -25.51
CA LYS A 84 -18.84 -10.37 -26.24
C LYS A 84 -20.10 -9.97 -25.48
N GLU A 85 -19.99 -9.91 -24.15
CA GLU A 85 -21.09 -9.65 -23.22
C GLU A 85 -21.02 -8.23 -22.63
N GLY A 86 -20.26 -7.32 -23.26
CA GLY A 86 -20.10 -5.93 -22.82
C GLY A 86 -19.58 -5.79 -21.39
N SER A 87 -18.79 -6.75 -20.93
CA SER A 87 -18.26 -6.85 -19.56
C SER A 87 -16.72 -6.79 -19.57
N GLY A 88 -16.09 -6.71 -18.40
CA GLY A 88 -14.63 -6.63 -18.29
C GLY A 88 -14.09 -7.25 -17.00
N LEU A 89 -12.80 -7.54 -17.00
CA LEU A 89 -12.07 -8.10 -15.86
C LEU A 89 -11.23 -7.01 -15.21
N PHE A 90 -11.46 -6.78 -13.92
CA PHE A 90 -10.76 -5.78 -13.13
C PHE A 90 -9.92 -6.48 -12.06
N LEU A 91 -8.61 -6.29 -12.10
CA LEU A 91 -7.67 -6.80 -11.12
C LEU A 91 -7.29 -5.69 -10.14
N PHE A 92 -7.71 -5.83 -8.89
CA PHE A 92 -7.37 -4.90 -7.80
C PHE A 92 -6.21 -5.46 -6.97
N ILE A 93 -5.09 -4.72 -6.93
CA ILE A 93 -3.86 -5.11 -6.24
C ILE A 93 -3.51 -4.03 -5.22
N ASP A 94 -3.45 -4.41 -3.95
CA ASP A 94 -2.91 -3.56 -2.89
C ASP A 94 -1.44 -3.89 -2.63
N GLU A 95 -0.69 -2.92 -2.13
CA GLU A 95 0.74 -3.00 -1.85
C GLU A 95 1.58 -3.53 -3.04
N PHE A 96 1.27 -3.10 -4.27
CA PHE A 96 1.83 -3.67 -5.49
C PHE A 96 3.37 -3.64 -5.55
N GLN A 97 4.03 -2.70 -4.87
CA GLN A 97 5.49 -2.64 -4.78
C GLN A 97 6.13 -3.81 -4.01
N VAL A 98 5.35 -4.55 -3.22
CA VAL A 98 5.81 -5.72 -2.45
C VAL A 98 5.86 -6.97 -3.32
N MET A 99 5.09 -7.00 -4.41
CA MET A 99 5.03 -8.13 -5.34
C MET A 99 6.40 -8.47 -5.94
N SER A 100 6.64 -9.76 -6.20
CA SER A 100 7.86 -10.20 -6.89
C SER A 100 8.01 -9.53 -8.26
N SER A 101 9.25 -9.30 -8.69
CA SER A 101 9.54 -8.66 -9.99
C SER A 101 8.94 -9.41 -11.17
N ASP A 102 8.86 -10.74 -11.04
CA ASP A 102 8.52 -11.65 -12.11
C ASP A 102 7.01 -11.67 -12.31
N LEU A 103 6.22 -11.91 -11.26
CA LEU A 103 4.77 -11.78 -11.30
C LEU A 103 4.33 -10.35 -11.65
N MET A 104 4.98 -9.33 -11.10
CA MET A 104 4.74 -7.94 -11.50
C MET A 104 4.97 -7.74 -13.00
N GLY A 105 6.04 -8.32 -13.55
CA GLY A 105 6.34 -8.32 -14.97
C GLY A 105 5.25 -9.01 -15.80
N THR A 106 4.72 -10.14 -15.34
CA THR A 106 3.60 -10.88 -15.97
C THR A 106 2.34 -10.01 -16.02
N ILE A 107 1.95 -9.38 -14.91
CA ILE A 107 0.75 -8.52 -14.86
C ILE A 107 0.88 -7.29 -15.77
N ILE A 108 2.06 -6.66 -15.79
CA ILE A 108 2.34 -5.52 -16.68
C ILE A 108 2.29 -5.97 -18.15
N GLY A 109 2.86 -7.13 -18.46
CA GLY A 109 2.82 -7.75 -19.79
C GLY A 109 1.39 -8.04 -20.24
N LEU A 110 0.56 -8.60 -19.36
CA LEU A 110 -0.86 -8.84 -19.60
C LEU A 110 -1.62 -7.55 -19.88
N GLN A 111 -1.47 -6.53 -19.04
CA GLN A 111 -2.13 -5.23 -19.25
C GLN A 111 -1.74 -4.62 -20.60
N HIS A 112 -0.48 -4.77 -21.02
CA HIS A 112 -0.02 -4.30 -22.32
C HIS A 112 -0.62 -5.10 -23.48
N SER A 113 -0.55 -6.43 -23.43
CA SER A 113 -1.06 -7.32 -24.47
C SER A 113 -2.57 -7.18 -24.66
N MET A 114 -3.33 -7.22 -23.56
CA MET A 114 -4.79 -7.07 -23.60
C MET A 114 -5.20 -5.71 -24.17
N GLY A 115 -4.44 -4.65 -23.89
CA GLY A 115 -4.66 -3.33 -24.50
C GLY A 115 -4.44 -3.32 -26.02
N GLN A 116 -3.43 -4.04 -26.53
CA GLN A 116 -3.19 -4.15 -27.98
C GLN A 116 -4.30 -4.92 -28.69
N GLU A 117 -4.86 -5.94 -28.03
CA GLU A 117 -5.95 -6.75 -28.57
C GLU A 117 -7.35 -6.17 -28.34
N ASP A 118 -7.44 -4.97 -27.74
CA ASP A 118 -8.70 -4.33 -27.35
C ASP A 118 -9.56 -5.25 -26.44
N LEU A 119 -8.91 -6.00 -25.55
CA LEU A 119 -9.54 -6.88 -24.57
C LEU A 119 -9.79 -6.13 -23.25
N PRO A 120 -10.95 -6.31 -22.59
CA PRO A 120 -11.38 -5.50 -21.45
C PRO A 120 -10.73 -5.93 -20.12
N PHE A 121 -9.41 -5.86 -20.04
CA PHE A 121 -8.62 -6.14 -18.84
C PHE A 121 -8.04 -4.86 -18.25
N TYR A 122 -8.29 -4.64 -16.96
CA TYR A 122 -7.87 -3.43 -16.25
C TYR A 122 -7.22 -3.77 -14.92
N VAL A 123 -6.01 -3.28 -14.71
CA VAL A 123 -5.28 -3.38 -13.45
C VAL A 123 -5.40 -2.07 -12.68
N ILE A 124 -5.91 -2.15 -11.45
CA ILE A 124 -5.99 -1.05 -10.48
C ILE A 124 -5.10 -1.41 -9.31
N ALA A 125 -4.04 -0.64 -9.12
CA ALA A 125 -3.04 -0.92 -8.11
C ALA A 125 -2.86 0.24 -7.12
N ALA A 126 -2.70 -0.10 -5.85
CA ALA A 126 -2.28 0.81 -4.79
C ALA A 126 -0.89 0.41 -4.28
N GLY A 127 -0.20 1.37 -3.66
CA GLY A 127 1.14 1.13 -3.15
C GLY A 127 1.83 2.39 -2.65
N LEU A 128 3.04 2.20 -2.12
CA LEU A 128 3.86 3.28 -1.59
C LEU A 128 4.25 4.30 -2.69
N PRO A 129 4.64 5.53 -2.32
CA PRO A 129 4.98 6.59 -3.27
C PRO A 129 6.10 6.25 -4.27
N ASN A 130 6.94 5.25 -3.97
CA ASN A 130 8.01 4.76 -4.84
C ASN A 130 7.53 3.77 -5.92
N LEU A 131 6.27 3.34 -5.90
CA LEU A 131 5.69 2.36 -6.83
C LEU A 131 5.99 2.67 -8.31
N PRO A 132 5.87 3.91 -8.83
CA PRO A 132 6.20 4.20 -10.23
C PRO A 132 7.65 3.81 -10.59
N GLY A 133 8.59 4.04 -9.67
CA GLY A 133 9.99 3.68 -9.83
C GLY A 133 10.23 2.17 -9.75
N VAL A 134 9.44 1.44 -8.96
CA VAL A 134 9.49 -0.04 -8.90
C VAL A 134 8.98 -0.65 -10.21
N LEU A 135 7.84 -0.17 -10.71
CA LEU A 135 7.24 -0.66 -11.96
C LEU A 135 8.16 -0.44 -13.16
N THR A 136 8.75 0.75 -13.28
CA THR A 136 9.66 1.09 -14.39
C THR A 136 10.93 0.25 -14.39
N LYS A 137 11.41 -0.18 -13.21
CA LYS A 137 12.55 -1.12 -13.10
C LYS A 137 12.18 -2.52 -13.55
N SER A 138 10.94 -2.97 -13.31
CA SER A 138 10.46 -4.28 -13.78
C SER A 138 10.27 -4.27 -15.30
N ARG A 139 9.60 -3.25 -15.85
CA ARG A 139 9.41 -3.06 -17.30
C ARG A 139 9.44 -1.58 -17.64
N SER A 140 10.36 -1.17 -18.52
CA SER A 140 10.58 0.25 -18.86
C SER A 140 9.36 0.94 -19.47
N TYR A 141 8.48 0.21 -20.16
CA TYR A 141 7.26 0.77 -20.76
C TYR A 141 6.10 0.94 -19.77
N ALA A 142 6.23 0.45 -18.52
CA ALA A 142 5.19 0.60 -17.50
C ALA A 142 4.85 2.08 -17.22
N GLU A 143 5.81 2.99 -17.39
CA GLU A 143 5.63 4.43 -17.20
C GLU A 143 4.49 5.03 -18.05
N ARG A 144 4.22 4.46 -19.23
CA ARG A 144 3.20 4.94 -20.17
C ARG A 144 1.92 4.11 -20.14
N LEU A 145 2.00 2.93 -19.53
CA LEU A 145 0.89 1.98 -19.49
C LEU A 145 -0.14 2.36 -18.41
N PHE A 146 0.32 2.96 -17.31
CA PHE A 146 -0.51 3.28 -16.16
C PHE A 146 -0.75 4.78 -15.98
N GLN A 147 -1.92 5.10 -15.42
CA GLN A 147 -2.19 6.44 -14.90
C GLN A 147 -1.83 6.50 -13.41
N TYR A 148 -0.89 7.38 -13.06
CA TYR A 148 -0.47 7.56 -11.67
C TYR A 148 -1.28 8.66 -10.99
N LYS A 149 -1.94 8.30 -9.88
CA LYS A 149 -2.67 9.24 -9.02
C LYS A 149 -2.09 9.16 -7.61
N ARG A 150 -1.59 10.30 -7.12
CA ARG A 150 -1.07 10.40 -5.75
C ARG A 150 -2.23 10.74 -4.81
N ILE A 151 -2.49 9.87 -3.85
CA ILE A 151 -3.42 10.14 -2.75
C ILE A 151 -2.60 10.79 -1.62
N GLY A 152 -2.88 12.07 -1.38
CA GLY A 152 -2.19 12.88 -0.38
C GLY A 152 -2.99 13.00 0.91
N ARG A 153 -2.61 13.99 1.73
CA ARG A 153 -3.42 14.44 2.85
C ARG A 153 -4.60 15.25 2.32
N LEU A 154 -5.69 15.26 3.08
CA LEU A 154 -6.85 16.09 2.79
C LEU A 154 -6.44 17.57 2.90
N PRO A 155 -6.82 18.42 1.92
CA PRO A 155 -6.79 19.86 2.07
C PRO A 155 -7.58 20.32 3.30
N GLU A 156 -7.34 21.56 3.73
CA GLU A 156 -7.99 22.14 4.90
C GLU A 156 -9.52 22.10 4.79
N ASP A 157 -10.05 22.52 3.64
CA ASP A 157 -11.49 22.56 3.35
C ASP A 157 -12.13 21.16 3.39
N GLU A 158 -11.46 20.16 2.81
CA GLU A 158 -11.94 18.77 2.83
C GLU A 158 -11.83 18.14 4.23
N THR A 159 -10.81 18.54 5.01
CA THR A 159 -10.65 18.11 6.41
C THR A 159 -11.77 18.69 7.27
N LYS A 160 -12.08 19.98 7.11
CA LYS A 160 -13.21 20.66 7.74
C LYS A 160 -14.51 19.95 7.41
N GLU A 161 -14.77 19.71 6.12
CA GLU A 161 -15.96 19.03 5.64
C GLU A 161 -16.07 17.61 6.21
N CYS A 162 -14.94 16.90 6.37
CA CYS A 162 -14.91 15.57 6.97
C CYS A 162 -15.41 15.59 8.43
N PHE A 163 -14.92 16.52 9.26
CA PHE A 163 -15.39 16.68 10.63
C PHE A 163 -16.88 17.03 10.67
N GLU A 164 -17.28 18.05 9.93
CA GLU A 164 -18.66 18.55 9.90
C GLU A 164 -19.65 17.49 9.42
N LYS A 165 -19.38 16.81 8.30
CA LYS A 165 -20.24 15.74 7.78
C LYS A 165 -20.32 14.56 8.72
N THR A 166 -19.25 14.22 9.41
CA THR A 166 -19.23 13.08 10.33
C THR A 166 -20.08 13.36 11.56
N ILE A 167 -19.87 14.50 12.21
CA ILE A 167 -20.57 14.86 13.45
C ILE A 167 -22.05 15.21 13.19
N SER A 168 -22.36 15.80 12.03
CA SER A 168 -23.74 16.15 11.67
C SER A 168 -24.66 14.94 11.51
N LYS A 169 -24.13 13.74 11.25
CA LYS A 169 -24.94 12.49 11.16
C LYS A 169 -25.69 12.18 12.46
N ILE A 170 -25.21 12.68 13.58
CA ILE A 170 -25.83 12.53 14.91
C ILE A 170 -26.41 13.84 15.44
N ASN A 171 -26.63 14.83 14.57
CA ASN A 171 -27.16 16.16 14.91
C ASN A 171 -26.31 16.96 15.93
N VAL A 172 -25.00 16.69 16.00
CA VAL A 172 -24.04 17.45 16.81
C VAL A 172 -23.20 18.33 15.88
N ARG A 173 -22.58 19.39 16.43
CA ARG A 173 -21.70 20.31 15.69
C ARG A 173 -20.44 20.62 16.50
N PHE A 174 -19.39 21.10 15.85
CA PHE A 174 -18.25 21.73 16.52
C PHE A 174 -18.45 23.26 16.55
N ASP A 175 -17.96 23.92 17.59
CA ASP A 175 -17.70 25.35 17.53
C ASP A 175 -16.57 25.65 16.53
N ASP A 176 -16.55 26.86 15.95
CA ASP A 176 -15.55 27.24 14.95
C ASP A 176 -14.11 27.13 15.48
N ASP A 177 -13.87 27.55 16.72
CA ASP A 177 -12.55 27.44 17.36
C ASP A 177 -12.13 25.98 17.59
N ALA A 178 -13.09 25.12 17.96
CA ALA A 178 -12.84 23.69 18.13
C ALA A 178 -12.48 23.04 16.79
N LEU A 179 -13.20 23.39 15.74
CA LEU A 179 -12.99 22.88 14.39
C LEU A 179 -11.65 23.31 13.82
N ASN A 180 -11.28 24.58 13.98
CA ASN A 180 -9.97 25.09 13.56
C ASN A 180 -8.84 24.35 14.29
N ARG A 181 -8.96 24.12 15.60
CA ARG A 181 -7.97 23.37 16.36
C ARG A 181 -7.84 21.91 15.89
N LEU A 182 -8.97 21.24 15.61
CA LEU A 182 -8.99 19.87 15.10
C LEU A 182 -8.33 19.75 13.71
N ILE A 183 -8.53 20.74 12.84
CA ILE A 183 -7.88 20.83 11.53
C ILE A 183 -6.36 20.92 11.70
N GLU A 184 -5.87 21.81 12.56
CA GLU A 184 -4.43 21.96 12.86
C GLU A 184 -3.81 20.66 13.37
N LEU A 185 -4.48 20.01 14.35
CA LEU A 185 -4.01 18.77 14.97
C LEU A 185 -3.99 17.61 13.98
N SER A 186 -5.03 17.49 13.16
CA SER A 186 -5.17 16.38 12.22
C SER A 186 -4.22 16.47 11.03
N LYS A 187 -3.77 17.68 10.66
CA LYS A 187 -2.89 17.93 9.51
C LYS A 187 -3.41 17.30 8.20
N GLY A 188 -4.73 17.13 8.08
CA GLY A 188 -5.39 16.47 6.95
C GLY A 188 -5.13 14.97 6.83
N TYR A 189 -4.60 14.32 7.87
CA TYR A 189 -4.35 12.87 7.87
C TYR A 189 -5.60 12.12 8.37
N PRO A 190 -6.23 11.24 7.55
CA PRO A 190 -7.53 10.63 7.87
C PRO A 190 -7.62 9.97 9.25
N TYR A 191 -6.55 9.27 9.66
CA TYR A 191 -6.54 8.61 10.96
C TYR A 191 -6.45 9.61 12.12
N PHE A 192 -5.79 10.76 11.95
CA PHE A 192 -5.75 11.81 12.97
C PHE A 192 -7.09 12.55 13.06
N ILE A 193 -7.76 12.77 11.92
CA ILE A 193 -9.12 13.31 11.90
C ILE A 193 -10.03 12.45 12.78
N GLN A 194 -9.97 11.13 12.62
CA GLN A 194 -10.74 10.20 13.43
C GLN A 194 -10.33 10.23 14.91
N ALA A 195 -9.03 10.13 15.21
CA ALA A 195 -8.54 10.05 16.59
C ALA A 195 -8.87 11.33 17.40
N TYR A 196 -8.53 12.50 16.86
CA TYR A 196 -8.80 13.77 17.55
C TYR A 196 -10.30 14.10 17.56
N GLY A 197 -11.04 13.78 16.49
CA GLY A 197 -12.48 13.96 16.44
C GLY A 197 -13.22 13.11 17.48
N SER A 198 -12.84 11.84 17.63
CA SER A 198 -13.41 10.95 18.65
C SER A 198 -13.08 11.45 20.06
N ALA A 199 -11.81 11.77 20.34
CA ALA A 199 -11.42 12.23 21.67
C ALA A 199 -12.10 13.56 22.06
N ALA A 200 -12.26 14.49 21.11
CA ALA A 200 -12.99 15.73 21.35
C ALA A 200 -14.49 15.49 21.58
N PHE A 201 -15.09 14.52 20.88
CA PHE A 201 -16.48 14.13 21.08
C PHE A 201 -16.70 13.53 22.46
N ASP A 202 -15.84 12.60 22.88
CA ASP A 202 -15.96 11.91 24.17
C ASP A 202 -15.78 12.85 25.37
N GLU A 203 -15.04 13.95 25.20
CA GLU A 203 -14.80 14.98 26.21
C GLU A 203 -15.85 16.11 26.23
N SER A 204 -16.93 15.97 25.46
CA SER A 204 -18.02 16.96 25.37
C SER A 204 -19.38 16.34 25.64
N GLU A 205 -20.10 16.92 26.59
CA GLU A 205 -21.53 16.64 26.80
C GLU A 205 -22.44 17.67 26.11
N SER A 206 -21.85 18.68 25.45
CA SER A 206 -22.59 19.77 24.78
C SER A 206 -22.50 19.70 23.26
N SER A 207 -23.52 20.29 22.61
CA SER A 207 -23.53 20.63 21.20
C SER A 207 -23.85 22.13 21.07
N PRO A 208 -23.00 22.95 20.44
CA PRO A 208 -21.74 22.55 19.79
C PRO A 208 -20.65 22.06 20.77
N ILE A 209 -19.70 21.29 20.24
CA ILE A 209 -18.51 20.81 20.93
C ILE A 209 -17.52 21.98 21.06
N PRO A 210 -17.17 22.40 22.28
CA PRO A 210 -16.34 23.57 22.50
C PRO A 210 -14.85 23.25 22.35
N LEU A 211 -14.04 24.30 22.18
CA LEU A 211 -12.58 24.18 22.13
C LEU A 211 -12.00 23.49 23.38
N SER A 212 -12.63 23.68 24.54
CA SER A 212 -12.19 23.05 25.79
C SER A 212 -12.26 21.52 25.75
N ALA A 213 -13.22 20.93 25.01
CA ALA A 213 -13.29 19.49 24.81
C ALA A 213 -12.15 18.98 23.92
N VAL A 214 -11.81 19.74 22.86
CA VAL A 214 -10.66 19.42 22.00
C VAL A 214 -9.35 19.46 22.80
N ILE A 215 -9.16 20.48 23.65
CA ILE A 215 -7.96 20.61 24.51
C ILE A 215 -7.84 19.44 25.49
N LYS A 216 -8.95 18.96 26.07
CA LYS A 216 -8.96 17.78 26.95
C LYS A 216 -8.71 16.48 26.18
N GLY A 217 -9.28 16.36 24.98
CA GLY A 217 -9.16 15.17 24.13
C GLY A 217 -7.80 15.03 23.46
N GLU A 218 -7.09 16.14 23.20
CA GLU A 218 -5.77 16.16 22.54
C GLU A 218 -4.76 15.17 23.18
N PRO A 219 -4.47 15.19 24.49
CA PRO A 219 -3.56 14.23 25.11
C PRO A 219 -4.04 12.77 25.01
N ILE A 220 -5.36 12.53 25.02
CA ILE A 220 -5.95 11.19 24.91
C ILE A 220 -5.72 10.64 23.50
N ALA A 221 -6.05 11.44 22.48
CA ALA A 221 -5.80 11.09 21.09
C ALA A 221 -4.30 10.89 20.84
N GLN A 222 -3.44 11.78 21.34
CA GLN A 222 -1.99 11.65 21.17
C GLN A 222 -1.47 10.36 21.81
N ALA A 223 -1.92 10.00 23.01
CA ALA A 223 -1.52 8.75 23.66
C ALA A 223 -1.96 7.52 22.86
N SER A 224 -3.18 7.53 22.30
CA SER A 224 -3.68 6.47 21.43
C SER A 224 -2.87 6.34 20.14
N LEU A 225 -2.51 7.46 19.52
CA LEU A 225 -1.64 7.49 18.34
C LEU A 225 -0.23 6.95 18.67
N ASP A 226 0.31 7.30 19.84
CA ASP A 226 1.61 6.87 20.33
C ASP A 226 1.66 5.35 20.51
N SER A 227 0.74 4.77 21.28
CA SER A 227 0.73 3.32 21.55
C SER A 227 0.28 2.48 20.34
N GLY A 228 -0.54 3.06 19.44
CA GLY A 228 -1.07 2.35 18.29
C GLY A 228 -0.24 2.55 17.03
N LEU A 229 -0.32 3.76 16.47
CA LEU A 229 0.19 4.05 15.12
C LEU A 229 1.71 4.15 15.06
N TYR A 230 2.30 4.85 16.03
CA TYR A 230 3.72 5.16 16.02
C TYR A 230 4.55 4.02 16.60
N GLU A 231 4.15 3.47 17.75
CA GLU A 231 4.85 2.34 18.36
C GLU A 231 4.88 1.12 17.44
N SER A 232 3.77 0.74 16.80
CA SER A 232 3.77 -0.38 15.84
C SER A 232 4.74 -0.17 14.67
N ARG A 233 4.94 1.09 14.22
CA ARG A 233 5.91 1.41 13.17
C ARG A 233 7.34 1.36 13.67
N TRP A 234 7.58 1.87 14.87
CA TRP A 234 8.88 1.76 15.52
C TRP A 234 9.27 0.28 15.69
N GLN A 235 8.33 -0.56 16.11
CA GLN A 235 8.55 -1.96 16.37
C GLN A 235 8.88 -2.78 15.11
N ARG A 236 8.32 -2.41 13.95
CA ARG A 236 8.65 -3.06 12.67
C ARG A 236 10.05 -2.73 12.16
N ALA A 237 10.70 -1.70 12.69
CA ALA A 237 12.00 -1.26 12.24
C ALA A 237 13.13 -2.08 12.90
N ARG A 238 14.11 -2.49 12.10
CA ARG A 238 15.33 -3.17 12.59
C ARG A 238 16.18 -2.22 13.46
N PRO A 239 17.11 -2.73 14.29
CA PRO A 239 17.91 -1.89 15.18
C PRO A 239 18.62 -0.73 14.47
N LEU A 240 19.31 -1.00 13.36
CA LEU A 240 19.97 0.04 12.56
C LEU A 240 18.99 1.02 11.90
N GLU A 241 17.78 0.57 11.58
CA GLU A 241 16.73 1.43 11.03
C GLU A 241 16.15 2.36 12.08
N ARG A 242 16.03 1.90 13.33
CA ARG A 242 15.62 2.73 14.48
C ARG A 242 16.66 3.79 14.81
N GLU A 243 17.95 3.43 14.80
CA GLU A 243 19.05 4.39 14.92
C GLU A 243 18.97 5.48 13.82
N TYR A 244 18.73 5.06 12.58
CA TYR A 244 18.58 5.97 11.44
C TYR A 244 17.35 6.88 11.56
N MET A 245 16.19 6.35 11.94
CA MET A 245 14.98 7.14 12.20
C MET A 245 15.17 8.12 13.36
N ARG A 246 15.91 7.74 14.41
CA ARG A 246 16.24 8.64 15.53
C ARG A 246 17.13 9.79 15.09
N ALA A 247 18.13 9.51 14.25
CA ALA A 247 18.95 10.56 13.63
C ALA A 247 18.09 11.50 12.78
N MET A 248 17.22 10.97 11.91
CA MET A 248 16.24 11.76 11.15
C MET A 248 15.37 12.63 12.06
N ALA A 249 14.81 12.07 13.13
CA ALA A 249 13.95 12.77 14.06
C ALA A 249 14.68 13.92 14.79
N SER A 250 15.97 13.73 15.11
CA SER A 250 16.79 14.73 15.81
C SER A 250 17.17 15.94 14.97
N LEU A 251 17.03 15.88 13.64
CA LEU A 251 17.28 17.01 12.75
C LEU A 251 16.13 18.02 12.76
N GLU A 252 14.95 17.64 13.27
CA GLU A 252 13.75 18.50 13.37
C GLU A 252 13.30 19.12 12.04
N LYS A 253 13.58 18.43 10.93
CA LYS A 253 13.18 18.84 9.58
C LYS A 253 12.07 17.94 9.05
N SER A 254 11.20 18.50 8.23
CA SER A 254 10.19 17.73 7.49
C SER A 254 10.81 16.82 6.42
N MET A 255 11.96 17.21 5.87
CA MET A 255 12.75 16.45 4.91
C MET A 255 14.24 16.52 5.28
N CYS A 256 14.93 15.39 5.22
CA CYS A 256 16.35 15.26 5.53
C CYS A 256 17.10 14.62 4.37
N SER A 257 18.30 15.07 4.08
CA SER A 257 19.19 14.39 3.12
C SER A 257 19.90 13.20 3.76
N SER A 258 20.30 12.21 2.95
CA SER A 258 21.16 11.12 3.45
C SER A 258 22.45 11.61 4.09
N ALA A 259 22.99 12.73 3.60
CA ALA A 259 24.25 13.28 4.08
C ALA A 259 24.12 13.80 5.51
N GLU A 260 23.08 14.59 5.78
CA GLU A 260 22.80 15.11 7.14
C GLU A 260 22.53 13.97 8.14
N ILE A 261 21.81 12.94 7.71
CA ILE A 261 21.53 11.79 8.58
C ILE A 261 22.81 11.00 8.87
N ALA A 262 23.65 10.78 7.86
CA ALA A 262 24.93 10.10 8.02
C ALA A 262 25.89 10.88 8.93
N GLU A 263 25.99 12.20 8.73
CA GLU A 263 26.76 13.10 9.59
C GLU A 263 26.27 13.02 11.04
N ARG A 264 24.95 13.03 11.26
CA ARG A 264 24.36 12.90 12.59
C ARG A 264 24.70 11.57 13.27
N LEU A 265 24.85 10.50 12.48
CA LEU A 265 25.25 9.16 12.92
C LEU A 265 26.77 8.97 13.04
N GLY A 266 27.58 9.96 12.62
CA GLY A 266 29.04 9.81 12.55
C GLY A 266 29.50 8.77 11.50
N ARG A 267 28.71 8.55 10.45
CA ARG A 267 28.97 7.58 9.38
C ARG A 267 29.08 8.28 8.02
N THR A 268 29.59 7.58 7.01
CA THR A 268 29.56 8.11 5.65
C THR A 268 28.18 7.88 5.00
N PRO A 269 27.78 8.69 4.00
CA PRO A 269 26.55 8.43 3.25
C PRO A 269 26.49 7.05 2.60
N ALA A 270 27.65 6.47 2.25
CA ALA A 270 27.77 5.14 1.67
C ALA A 270 27.39 4.03 2.67
N ASP A 271 27.77 4.19 3.95
CA ASP A 271 27.51 3.20 5.00
C ASP A 271 26.02 3.03 5.29
N VAL A 272 25.24 4.08 5.09
CA VAL A 272 23.82 4.12 5.43
C VAL A 272 22.88 3.87 4.25
N VAL A 273 23.40 3.60 3.04
CA VAL A 273 22.58 3.35 1.84
C VAL A 273 21.65 2.17 2.03
N ARG A 274 22.15 1.07 2.61
CA ARG A 274 21.36 -0.14 2.85
C ARG A 274 20.24 0.11 3.86
N VAL A 275 20.53 0.85 4.93
CA VAL A 275 19.56 1.21 5.96
C VAL A 275 18.49 2.15 5.40
N ARG A 276 18.89 3.17 4.63
CA ARG A 276 17.98 4.06 3.89
C ARG A 276 17.03 3.26 3.01
N LYS A 277 17.55 2.29 2.24
CA LYS A 277 16.71 1.45 1.40
C LYS A 277 15.72 0.64 2.23
N GLY A 278 16.18 0.04 3.33
CA GLY A 278 15.33 -0.74 4.24
C GLY A 278 14.13 0.02 4.82
N ILE A 279 14.33 1.26 5.28
CA ILE A 279 13.22 2.09 5.80
C ILE A 279 12.26 2.58 4.71
N ILE A 280 12.72 2.70 3.46
CA ILE A 280 11.86 3.03 2.31
C ILE A 280 11.03 1.81 1.92
N ASP A 281 11.68 0.64 1.81
CA ASP A 281 11.04 -0.60 1.40
C ASP A 281 10.00 -1.05 2.44
N SER A 282 10.24 -0.82 3.73
CA SER A 282 9.28 -1.08 4.83
C SER A 282 8.23 0.04 5.02
N GLY A 283 8.26 1.10 4.20
CA GLY A 283 7.29 2.18 4.24
C GLY A 283 7.37 3.09 5.46
N LEU A 284 8.44 3.03 6.25
CA LEU A 284 8.68 3.92 7.40
C LEU A 284 9.02 5.34 6.95
N ALA A 285 9.74 5.45 5.83
CA ALA A 285 10.06 6.70 5.17
C ALA A 285 9.82 6.60 3.65
N TYR A 286 9.78 7.74 2.98
CA TYR A 286 9.75 7.81 1.52
C TYR A 286 10.67 8.93 1.02
N ALA A 287 11.02 8.87 -0.26
CA ALA A 287 11.83 9.89 -0.93
C ALA A 287 10.93 10.85 -1.72
N PRO A 288 10.60 12.04 -1.19
CA PRO A 288 9.77 13.01 -1.91
C PRO A 288 10.50 13.60 -3.13
N GLU A 289 11.83 13.74 -3.03
CA GLU A 289 12.72 14.28 -4.05
C GLU A 289 14.04 13.50 -4.06
N ARG A 290 14.83 13.69 -5.12
CA ARG A 290 16.13 13.02 -5.26
C ARG A 290 17.05 13.42 -4.10
N GLY A 291 17.45 12.42 -3.31
CA GLY A 291 18.39 12.60 -2.19
C GLY A 291 17.74 12.94 -0.85
N LEU A 292 16.47 13.36 -0.83
CA LEU A 292 15.72 13.66 0.39
C LEU A 292 14.93 12.45 0.90
N LEU A 293 14.64 12.45 2.20
CA LEU A 293 13.76 11.53 2.92
C LEU A 293 12.77 12.30 3.79
N ALA A 294 11.56 11.77 3.90
CA ALA A 294 10.58 12.17 4.90
C ALA A 294 9.93 10.93 5.52
N PHE A 295 9.46 11.03 6.77
CA PHE A 295 8.62 9.98 7.35
C PHE A 295 7.31 9.86 6.56
N THR A 296 6.85 8.62 6.38
CA THR A 296 5.58 8.35 5.69
C THR A 296 4.39 8.84 6.51
N VAL A 297 4.48 8.74 7.85
CA VAL A 297 3.45 9.20 8.77
C VAL A 297 3.82 10.54 9.40
N PRO A 298 2.94 11.56 9.36
CA PRO A 298 3.18 12.83 10.04
C PRO A 298 3.37 12.64 11.56
N GLY A 299 4.25 13.44 12.17
CA GLY A 299 4.48 13.39 13.62
C GLY A 299 5.35 12.23 14.11
N MET A 300 5.79 11.31 13.24
CA MET A 300 6.68 10.20 13.63
C MET A 300 7.99 10.72 14.28
N GLY A 301 8.58 11.77 13.72
CA GLY A 301 9.77 12.39 14.33
C GLY A 301 9.48 12.96 15.72
N ASP A 302 8.33 13.61 15.90
CA ASP A 302 7.91 14.19 17.19
C ASP A 302 7.70 13.10 18.23
N PHE A 303 7.05 11.99 17.83
CA PHE A 303 6.92 10.79 18.65
C PHE A 303 8.29 10.24 19.08
N ILE A 304 9.22 10.03 18.14
CA ILE A 304 10.54 9.47 18.45
C ILE A 304 11.28 10.35 19.48
N ARG A 305 11.21 11.68 19.33
CA ARG A 305 11.84 12.62 20.28
C ARG A 305 11.15 12.61 21.65
N ARG A 306 9.82 12.61 21.68
CA ARG A 306 9.03 12.70 22.92
C ARG A 306 9.03 11.39 23.71
N ALA A 307 8.74 10.27 23.05
CA ALA A 307 8.60 8.97 23.70
C ALA A 307 9.94 8.28 23.97
N ALA A 308 11.01 8.70 23.26
CA ALA A 308 12.34 8.09 23.34
C ALA A 308 12.30 6.55 23.41
N PRO A 309 11.61 5.88 22.49
CA PRO A 309 11.33 4.44 22.59
C PRO A 309 12.64 3.63 22.59
N SER A 310 12.64 2.51 23.32
CA SER A 310 13.83 1.66 23.49
C SER A 310 14.45 1.24 22.15
N GLU A 311 15.79 1.31 22.09
CA GLU A 311 16.60 0.82 20.96
C GLU A 311 16.68 -0.71 20.92
N GLU A 312 16.41 -1.38 22.04
CA GLU A 312 16.30 -2.83 22.12
C GLU A 312 14.84 -3.20 22.33
N GLN A 313 14.35 -4.14 21.53
CA GLN A 313 13.00 -4.66 21.59
C GLN A 313 13.08 -6.15 21.91
N THR A 314 12.06 -6.65 22.61
CA THR A 314 12.02 -8.02 23.12
C THR A 314 12.10 -9.12 22.05
N TYR A 315 11.91 -8.77 20.77
CA TYR A 315 12.02 -9.67 19.62
C TYR A 315 13.30 -9.47 18.80
N ASP A 316 14.17 -8.52 19.14
CA ASP A 316 15.45 -8.32 18.43
C ASP A 316 16.39 -9.52 18.61
N ASP A 317 16.29 -10.24 19.74
CA ASP A 317 17.07 -11.45 20.03
C ASP A 317 16.63 -12.67 19.20
N ARG A 318 15.56 -12.54 18.40
CA ARG A 318 14.98 -13.64 17.60
C ARG A 318 15.24 -13.51 16.09
N ALA A 319 15.96 -12.48 15.65
CA ALA A 319 16.22 -12.17 14.23
C ALA A 319 17.63 -12.61 13.78
#